data_AF-A0A502GMV3-F1
#
_entry.id   AF-A0A502GMV3-F1
#
_cell.length_a   1.000
_cell.length_b   1.000
_cell.length_c   1.000
_cell.angle_alpha   90.00
_cell.angle_beta   90.00
_cell.angle_gamma   90.00
#
_symmetry.space_group_name_H-M   'P 1'
#
loop_
_entity.id
_entity.type
_entity.pdbx_description
1 polymer ?
#
loop_
_entity_poly.entity_id
_entity_poly.type
_entity_poly.pdbx_seq_one_letter_code
_entity_poly.pdbx_strand_id
1 'polypeptide(L)'
;MKNAAALTLSALLLYGCDSMASPEPVNPLFASYSNIFGFEPIRGNVKSFVQQQHDEQGNISSSFQATLAKNGCFETLKAVAPLMALDVDLVKEGNYLVNRDDKQKRYALKDNCLPDRNLTDNTRYESNDKGLVTRAINDTDVSKNIYFEYDEAGFPSKVSQPTATGPFVAIIKDADSAEKKRNGTIQTRFKDEVFGEVTTVCEYDDHFNATSCKIKSKAIGGAKSMPKQLDDPETTKIEYY
;
A
#
# COMPACT_ATOMS: atom_id res chain seq x y z
N MET A 1 58.15 -41.44 -33.03
CA MET A 1 57.86 -40.02 -32.72
C MET A 1 56.49 -39.73 -33.34
N LYS A 2 55.35 -40.11 -32.73
CA LYS A 2 54.63 -39.44 -31.62
C LYS A 2 54.57 -37.92 -31.79
N ASN A 3 53.50 -37.41 -32.42
CA ASN A 3 52.95 -36.09 -32.13
C ASN A 3 51.44 -36.27 -31.97
N ALA A 4 51.03 -36.23 -30.70
CA ALA A 4 49.68 -36.46 -30.25
C ALA A 4 48.82 -35.22 -30.49
N ALA A 5 47.54 -35.49 -30.78
CA ALA A 5 46.45 -34.54 -30.84
C ALA A 5 46.35 -33.71 -29.55
N ALA A 6 46.05 -32.43 -29.70
CA ALA A 6 45.54 -31.59 -28.63
C ALA A 6 44.38 -30.75 -29.20
N LEU A 7 43.20 -31.36 -29.25
CA LEU A 7 41.93 -30.64 -29.33
C LEU A 7 41.62 -30.19 -27.89
N THR A 8 41.91 -28.94 -27.57
CA THR A 8 41.44 -28.31 -26.33
C THR A 8 39.97 -27.96 -26.50
N LEU A 9 39.11 -28.82 -25.95
CA LEU A 9 37.68 -28.58 -25.79
C LEU A 9 37.50 -27.51 -24.69
N SER A 10 37.32 -26.25 -25.09
CA SER A 10 36.93 -25.18 -24.18
C SER A 10 35.49 -25.40 -23.72
N ALA A 11 35.33 -26.02 -22.55
CA ALA A 11 34.06 -26.03 -21.84
C ALA A 11 33.73 -24.60 -21.41
N LEU A 12 32.86 -23.94 -22.17
CA LEU A 12 32.11 -22.77 -21.71
C LEU A 12 31.20 -23.23 -20.58
N LEU A 13 31.67 -23.05 -19.34
CA LEU A 13 30.81 -23.06 -18.16
C LEU A 13 29.85 -21.87 -18.32
N LEU A 14 28.67 -22.12 -18.85
CA LEU A 14 27.50 -21.26 -18.70
C LEU A 14 27.17 -21.24 -17.21
N TYR A 15 27.86 -20.38 -16.45
CA TYR A 15 27.29 -19.87 -15.22
C TYR A 15 26.05 -19.09 -15.64
N GLY A 16 24.89 -19.77 -15.60
CA GLY A 16 23.62 -19.08 -15.57
C GLY A 16 23.70 -18.11 -14.40
N CYS A 17 23.76 -16.82 -14.69
CA CYS A 17 23.44 -15.81 -13.71
C CYS A 17 21.97 -16.04 -13.33
N ASP A 18 21.73 -16.88 -12.34
CA ASP A 18 20.57 -16.72 -11.48
C ASP A 18 20.79 -15.39 -10.76
N SER A 19 20.55 -14.28 -11.46
CA SER A 19 20.28 -13.02 -10.81
C SER A 19 19.04 -13.28 -9.98
N MET A 20 19.22 -13.42 -8.66
CA MET A 20 18.10 -13.44 -7.72
C MET A 20 17.16 -12.31 -8.13
N ALA A 21 15.91 -12.66 -8.43
CA ALA A 21 14.93 -11.71 -8.93
C ALA A 21 14.87 -10.52 -7.96
N SER A 22 15.19 -9.32 -8.44
CA SER A 22 15.04 -8.11 -7.63
C SER A 22 13.55 -7.80 -7.50
N PRO A 23 13.07 -7.34 -6.34
CA PRO A 23 11.69 -6.90 -6.20
C PRO A 23 11.34 -5.80 -7.20
N GLU A 24 10.19 -5.95 -7.85
CA GLU A 24 9.64 -4.91 -8.71
C GLU A 24 9.15 -3.71 -7.87
N PRO A 25 9.23 -2.48 -8.40
CA PRO A 25 8.58 -1.33 -7.77
C PRO A 25 7.07 -1.47 -7.81
N VAL A 26 6.38 -0.82 -6.88
CA VAL A 26 4.92 -0.77 -6.86
C VAL A 26 4.42 0.14 -7.97
N ASN A 27 3.33 -0.27 -8.62
CA ASN A 27 2.64 0.59 -9.58
C ASN A 27 2.14 1.88 -8.90
N PRO A 28 2.45 3.09 -9.43
CA PRO A 28 2.02 4.35 -8.84
C PRO A 28 0.50 4.49 -8.63
N LEU A 29 -0.33 3.87 -9.49
CA LEU A 29 -1.77 3.78 -9.27
C LEU A 29 -2.05 3.10 -7.94
N PHE A 30 -1.53 1.88 -7.80
CA PHE A 30 -1.77 1.05 -6.63
C PHE A 30 -1.28 1.72 -5.34
N ALA A 31 -0.06 2.29 -5.34
CA ALA A 31 0.51 3.04 -4.22
C ALA A 31 -0.28 4.32 -3.86
N SER A 32 -0.94 4.94 -4.85
CA SER A 32 -1.78 6.11 -4.60
C SER A 32 -3.10 5.73 -3.95
N TYR A 33 -3.76 4.68 -4.46
CA TYR A 33 -5.00 4.17 -3.90
C TYR A 33 -4.79 3.56 -2.50
N SER A 34 -3.64 2.91 -2.26
CA SER A 34 -3.31 2.31 -0.96
C SER A 34 -3.33 3.34 0.16
N ASN A 35 -2.78 4.54 -0.08
CA ASN A 35 -2.80 5.66 0.86
C ASN A 35 -4.19 6.29 1.05
N ILE A 36 -5.01 6.33 0.00
CA ILE A 36 -6.34 6.94 0.05
C ILE A 36 -7.32 6.05 0.79
N PHE A 37 -7.25 4.73 0.56
CA PHE A 37 -8.20 3.77 1.11
C PHE A 37 -7.65 3.01 2.33
N GLY A 38 -6.34 3.04 2.59
CA GLY A 38 -5.74 2.44 3.79
C GLY A 38 -5.45 0.94 3.67
N PHE A 39 -5.10 0.47 2.48
CA PHE A 39 -4.68 -0.92 2.22
C PHE A 39 -3.18 -0.98 1.88
N GLU A 40 -2.60 -2.18 1.81
CA GLU A 40 -1.18 -2.34 1.49
C GLU A 40 -0.91 -2.37 -0.01
N PRO A 41 0.08 -1.62 -0.50
CA PRO A 41 0.47 -1.67 -1.90
C PRO A 41 1.02 -3.05 -2.30
N ILE A 42 0.65 -3.50 -3.51
CA ILE A 42 1.04 -4.80 -4.08
C ILE A 42 1.89 -4.56 -5.33
N ARG A 43 2.98 -5.32 -5.44
CA ARG A 43 3.91 -5.38 -6.58
C ARG A 43 3.38 -6.28 -7.69
N GLY A 44 3.89 -6.08 -8.91
CA GLY A 44 3.60 -6.93 -10.05
C GLY A 44 2.31 -6.59 -10.78
N ASN A 45 2.00 -7.38 -11.81
CA ASN A 45 0.82 -7.19 -12.64
C ASN A 45 -0.41 -7.86 -12.02
N VAL A 46 -1.02 -7.17 -11.05
CA VAL A 46 -2.16 -7.67 -10.27
C VAL A 46 -3.45 -7.65 -11.09
N LYS A 47 -4.17 -8.77 -11.09
CA LYS A 47 -5.51 -8.92 -11.65
C LYS A 47 -6.59 -8.70 -10.61
N SER A 48 -6.43 -9.30 -9.44
CA SER A 48 -7.36 -9.11 -8.31
C SER A 48 -6.64 -9.29 -6.98
N PHE A 49 -7.19 -8.71 -5.92
CA PHE A 49 -6.71 -8.98 -4.58
C PHE A 49 -7.80 -8.84 -3.53
N VAL A 50 -7.56 -9.48 -2.38
CA VAL A 50 -8.33 -9.33 -1.14
C VAL A 50 -7.34 -9.18 0.01
N GLN A 51 -7.44 -8.10 0.76
CA GLN A 51 -6.74 -7.89 2.03
C GLN A 51 -7.76 -7.82 3.16
N GLN A 52 -7.48 -8.52 4.25
CA GLN A 52 -8.38 -8.61 5.41
C GLN A 52 -7.56 -8.48 6.68
N GLN A 53 -7.97 -7.56 7.54
CA GLN A 53 -7.51 -7.53 8.93
C GLN A 53 -8.55 -8.22 9.79
N HIS A 54 -8.07 -8.90 10.82
CA HIS A 54 -8.91 -9.64 11.75
C HIS A 54 -8.75 -9.09 13.16
N ASP A 55 -9.84 -9.12 13.93
CA ASP A 55 -9.82 -8.84 15.37
C ASP A 55 -9.27 -10.04 16.16
N GLU A 56 -9.14 -9.86 17.48
CA GLU A 56 -8.67 -10.90 18.41
C GLU A 56 -9.55 -12.16 18.42
N GLN A 57 -10.81 -12.07 17.98
CA GLN A 57 -11.73 -13.20 17.86
C GLN A 57 -11.66 -13.88 16.48
N GLY A 58 -10.85 -13.34 15.56
CA GLY A 58 -10.68 -13.82 14.19
C GLY A 58 -11.73 -13.29 13.21
N ASN A 59 -12.63 -12.40 13.63
CA ASN A 59 -13.60 -11.79 12.71
C ASN A 59 -12.91 -10.74 11.85
N ILE A 60 -13.40 -10.54 10.63
CA ILE A 60 -12.88 -9.50 9.74
C ILE A 60 -13.23 -8.13 10.31
N SER A 61 -12.21 -7.36 10.69
CA SER A 61 -12.34 -6.00 11.21
C SER A 61 -12.23 -4.94 10.11
N SER A 62 -11.46 -5.22 9.06
CA SER A 62 -11.42 -4.44 7.82
C SER A 62 -11.20 -5.33 6.60
N SER A 63 -11.72 -4.93 5.45
CA SER A 63 -11.53 -5.66 4.19
C SER A 63 -11.39 -4.71 3.02
N PHE A 64 -10.43 -5.02 2.15
CA PHE A 64 -10.17 -4.34 0.89
C PHE A 64 -10.15 -5.36 -0.23
N GLN A 65 -10.90 -5.10 -1.28
CA GLN A 65 -11.06 -6.03 -2.40
C GLN A 65 -11.09 -5.24 -3.69
N ALA A 66 -10.38 -5.72 -4.70
CA ALA A 66 -10.40 -5.05 -5.99
C ALA A 66 -10.10 -5.99 -7.16
N THR A 67 -10.58 -5.58 -8.32
CA THR A 67 -10.17 -6.10 -9.62
C THR A 67 -9.55 -4.99 -10.43
N LEU A 68 -8.50 -5.31 -11.18
CA LEU A 68 -7.75 -4.36 -11.98
C LEU A 68 -7.67 -4.88 -13.41
N ALA A 69 -7.73 -3.98 -14.38
CA ALA A 69 -7.41 -4.27 -15.76
C ALA A 69 -5.89 -4.48 -15.93
N LYS A 70 -5.45 -5.09 -17.03
CA LYS A 70 -4.02 -5.35 -17.34
C LYS A 70 -3.12 -4.12 -17.34
N ASN A 71 -3.69 -2.92 -17.48
CA ASN A 71 -2.95 -1.66 -17.42
C ASN A 71 -2.85 -1.10 -15.99
N GLY A 72 -3.33 -1.82 -14.97
CA GLY A 72 -3.29 -1.42 -13.56
C GLY A 72 -4.45 -0.50 -13.12
N CYS A 73 -5.39 -0.16 -14.01
CA CYS A 73 -6.57 0.61 -13.62
C CYS A 73 -7.54 -0.27 -12.84
N PHE A 74 -8.02 0.22 -11.69
CA PHE A 74 -9.12 -0.42 -10.96
C PHE A 74 -10.37 -0.50 -11.83
N GLU A 75 -10.95 -1.69 -11.93
CA GLU A 75 -12.28 -1.91 -12.50
C GLU A 75 -13.33 -1.92 -11.39
N THR A 76 -13.01 -2.53 -10.26
CA THR A 76 -13.83 -2.53 -9.05
C THR A 76 -12.97 -2.32 -7.81
N LEU A 77 -13.51 -1.65 -6.80
CA LEU A 77 -12.86 -1.44 -5.51
C LEU A 77 -13.91 -1.42 -4.41
N LYS A 78 -13.81 -2.36 -3.47
CA LYS A 78 -14.62 -2.41 -2.25
C LYS A 78 -13.72 -2.27 -1.04
N ALA A 79 -14.05 -1.36 -0.15
CA ALA A 79 -13.32 -1.15 1.08
C ALA A 79 -14.28 -0.94 2.24
N VAL A 80 -14.13 -1.73 3.29
CA VAL A 80 -14.87 -1.63 4.54
C VAL A 80 -13.84 -1.56 5.66
N ALA A 81 -13.69 -0.39 6.27
CA ALA A 81 -12.79 -0.16 7.39
C ALA A 81 -13.48 0.80 8.38
N PRO A 82 -14.26 0.25 9.35
CA PRO A 82 -15.06 1.06 10.28
C PRO A 82 -14.25 2.05 11.12
N LEU A 83 -13.03 1.69 11.52
CA LEU A 83 -12.13 2.58 12.26
C LEU A 83 -11.71 3.82 11.47
N MET A 84 -11.77 3.75 10.15
CA MET A 84 -11.50 4.87 9.23
C MET A 84 -12.79 5.55 8.73
N ALA A 85 -13.96 5.14 9.22
CA ALA A 85 -15.26 5.53 8.68
C ALA A 85 -15.38 5.33 7.16
N LEU A 86 -14.76 4.25 6.66
CA LEU A 86 -14.71 3.92 5.24
C LEU A 86 -15.66 2.76 4.94
N ASP A 87 -16.61 3.00 4.06
CA ASP A 87 -17.49 1.99 3.47
C ASP A 87 -17.81 2.40 2.04
N VAL A 88 -17.17 1.74 1.08
CA VAL A 88 -17.32 2.01 -0.35
C VAL A 88 -17.38 0.71 -1.15
N ASP A 89 -18.22 0.70 -2.18
CA ASP A 89 -18.26 -0.32 -3.22
C ASP A 89 -18.32 0.42 -4.57
N LEU A 90 -17.20 0.45 -5.28
CA LEU A 90 -16.97 1.30 -6.44
C LEU A 90 -16.76 0.47 -7.70
N VAL A 91 -17.25 1.01 -8.82
CA VAL A 91 -17.03 0.49 -10.18
C VAL A 91 -16.50 1.62 -11.05
N LYS A 92 -15.54 1.32 -11.91
CA LYS A 92 -15.03 2.29 -12.88
C LYS A 92 -16.01 2.44 -14.05
N GLU A 93 -16.43 3.68 -14.30
CA GLU A 93 -17.27 4.07 -15.44
C GLU A 93 -16.69 5.31 -16.11
N GLY A 94 -16.10 5.13 -17.30
CA GLY A 94 -15.36 6.21 -17.98
C GLY A 94 -14.25 6.77 -17.08
N ASN A 95 -14.24 8.07 -16.85
CA ASN A 95 -13.26 8.77 -16.00
C ASN A 95 -13.78 8.95 -14.55
N TYR A 96 -14.59 8.01 -14.05
CA TYR A 96 -15.13 8.06 -12.69
C TYR A 96 -15.06 6.71 -11.99
N LEU A 97 -14.94 6.75 -10.67
CA LEU A 97 -15.39 5.67 -9.79
C LEU A 97 -16.78 6.00 -9.27
N VAL A 98 -17.72 5.11 -9.54
CA VAL A 98 -19.14 5.25 -9.24
C VAL A 98 -19.50 4.25 -8.15
N ASN A 99 -20.25 4.70 -7.15
CA ASN A 99 -20.73 3.79 -6.12
C ASN A 99 -21.76 2.81 -6.73
N ARG A 100 -21.58 1.53 -6.44
CA ARG A 100 -22.35 0.45 -7.06
C ARG A 100 -23.82 0.48 -6.67
N ASP A 101 -24.14 0.90 -5.45
CA ASP A 101 -25.48 0.84 -4.88
C ASP A 101 -26.33 2.03 -5.33
N ASP A 102 -25.83 3.25 -5.13
CA ASP A 102 -26.58 4.48 -5.41
C ASP A 102 -26.28 5.13 -6.77
N LYS A 103 -25.30 4.59 -7.51
CA LYS A 103 -24.85 5.08 -8.83
C LYS A 103 -24.30 6.50 -8.81
N GLN A 104 -23.98 7.06 -7.64
CA GLN A 104 -23.37 8.38 -7.56
C GLN A 104 -21.87 8.30 -7.87
N LYS A 105 -21.40 9.26 -8.67
CA LYS A 105 -19.96 9.45 -8.91
C LYS A 105 -19.30 9.87 -7.59
N ARG A 106 -18.31 9.11 -7.14
CA ARG A 106 -17.57 9.38 -5.90
C ARG A 106 -16.20 9.96 -6.16
N TYR A 107 -15.51 9.48 -7.20
CA TYR A 107 -14.19 9.99 -7.57
C TYR A 107 -14.14 10.31 -9.06
N ALA A 108 -13.62 11.49 -9.40
CA ALA A 108 -13.18 11.81 -10.75
C ALA A 108 -11.75 11.30 -10.94
N LEU A 109 -11.47 10.76 -12.13
CA LEU A 109 -10.18 10.17 -12.50
C LEU A 109 -9.51 10.97 -13.61
N LYS A 110 -8.18 10.96 -13.60
CA LYS A 110 -7.33 11.37 -14.72
C LYS A 110 -7.35 10.30 -15.80
N ASP A 111 -6.86 10.63 -17.00
CA ASP A 111 -6.83 9.69 -18.14
C ASP A 111 -6.01 8.42 -17.85
N ASN A 112 -5.04 8.51 -16.94
CA ASN A 112 -4.23 7.37 -16.48
C ASN A 112 -4.83 6.63 -15.28
N CYS A 113 -6.11 6.86 -14.94
CA CYS A 113 -6.87 6.24 -13.83
C CYS A 113 -6.47 6.67 -12.41
N LEU A 114 -5.52 7.59 -12.24
CA LEU A 114 -5.25 8.18 -10.94
C LEU A 114 -6.44 9.00 -10.48
N PRO A 115 -6.73 9.05 -9.18
CA PRO A 115 -7.77 9.93 -8.67
C PRO A 115 -7.36 11.38 -8.90
N ASP A 116 -8.31 12.19 -9.36
CA ASP A 116 -8.18 13.64 -9.50
C ASP A 116 -8.90 14.36 -8.35
N ARG A 117 -10.11 13.90 -8.03
CA ARG A 117 -10.94 14.55 -7.00
C ARG A 117 -11.92 13.56 -6.36
N ASN A 118 -12.06 13.64 -5.04
CA ASN A 118 -13.20 13.11 -4.30
C ASN A 118 -14.36 14.09 -4.45
N LEU A 119 -15.45 13.64 -5.06
CA LEU A 119 -16.61 14.46 -5.38
C LEU A 119 -17.58 14.61 -4.20
N THR A 120 -17.45 13.77 -3.18
CA THR A 120 -18.31 13.83 -1.98
C THR A 120 -17.93 15.02 -1.09
N ASP A 121 -16.64 15.31 -0.95
CA ASP A 121 -16.16 16.40 -0.08
C ASP A 121 -15.25 17.42 -0.78
N ASN A 122 -15.14 17.31 -2.10
CA ASN A 122 -14.36 18.19 -2.96
C ASN A 122 -12.83 18.14 -2.73
N THR A 123 -12.31 17.08 -2.12
CA THR A 123 -10.87 16.89 -1.92
C THR A 123 -10.16 16.62 -3.26
N ARG A 124 -9.14 17.43 -3.60
CA ARG A 124 -8.30 17.30 -4.81
C ARG A 124 -7.08 16.43 -4.53
N TYR A 125 -6.69 15.60 -5.49
CA TYR A 125 -5.51 14.74 -5.40
C TYR A 125 -4.40 15.25 -6.32
N GLU A 126 -3.26 15.60 -5.73
CA GLU A 126 -2.09 16.11 -6.44
C GLU A 126 -1.02 15.02 -6.55
N SER A 127 -0.47 14.86 -7.76
CA SER A 127 0.52 13.83 -8.07
C SER A 127 1.89 14.46 -8.35
N ASN A 128 2.97 13.74 -8.04
CA ASN A 128 4.31 14.11 -8.46
C ASN A 128 4.61 13.67 -9.91
N ASP A 129 5.81 13.97 -10.38
CA ASP A 129 6.34 13.59 -11.70
C ASP A 129 6.44 12.06 -11.92
N LYS A 130 6.57 11.29 -10.84
CA LYS A 130 6.52 9.82 -10.86
C LYS A 130 5.09 9.25 -10.92
N GLY A 131 4.07 10.10 -10.95
CA GLY A 131 2.66 9.68 -10.99
C GLY A 131 2.11 9.15 -9.66
N LEU A 132 2.78 9.42 -8.54
CA LEU A 132 2.31 9.09 -7.19
C LEU A 132 1.48 10.25 -6.63
N VAL A 133 0.31 9.98 -6.07
CA VAL A 133 -0.49 10.97 -5.33
C VAL A 133 0.23 11.33 -4.03
N THR A 134 0.75 12.55 -3.94
CA THR A 134 1.51 13.02 -2.77
C THR A 134 0.68 13.89 -1.85
N ARG A 135 -0.51 14.34 -2.29
CA ARG A 135 -1.37 15.22 -1.49
C ARG A 135 -2.85 14.96 -1.77
N ALA A 136 -3.64 14.95 -0.71
CA ALA A 136 -5.09 15.12 -0.74
C ALA A 136 -5.39 16.48 -0.11
N ILE A 137 -5.95 17.42 -0.87
CA ILE A 137 -6.15 18.82 -0.48
C ILE A 137 -7.63 19.18 -0.50
N ASN A 138 -8.14 19.63 0.64
CA ASN A 138 -9.45 20.22 0.79
C ASN A 138 -9.30 21.74 1.03
N ASP A 139 -9.66 22.54 0.03
CA ASP A 139 -9.48 23.99 0.08
C ASP A 139 -10.39 24.67 1.14
N THR A 140 -11.49 24.00 1.53
CA THR A 140 -12.48 24.54 2.50
C THR A 140 -12.26 24.07 3.93
N ASP A 141 -11.66 22.90 4.11
CA ASP A 141 -11.37 22.31 5.43
C ASP A 141 -9.94 21.77 5.42
N VAL A 142 -9.00 22.66 5.74
CA VAL A 142 -7.57 22.35 5.74
C VAL A 142 -7.20 21.22 6.71
N SER A 143 -8.05 20.92 7.70
CA SER A 143 -7.82 19.81 8.65
C SER A 143 -7.96 18.43 7.99
N LYS A 144 -8.59 18.36 6.81
CA LYS A 144 -8.70 17.16 5.98
C LYS A 144 -7.53 16.98 5.03
N ASN A 145 -6.57 17.91 4.97
CA ASN A 145 -5.42 17.76 4.09
C ASN A 145 -4.55 16.59 4.53
N ILE A 146 -4.12 15.75 3.61
CA ILE A 146 -3.19 14.65 3.90
C ILE A 146 -2.02 14.74 2.93
N TYR A 147 -0.82 14.55 3.47
CA TYR A 147 0.42 14.56 2.70
C TYR A 147 1.07 13.18 2.78
N PHE A 148 1.42 12.64 1.62
CA PHE A 148 2.00 11.33 1.43
C PHE A 148 3.42 11.45 0.90
N GLU A 149 4.32 10.67 1.48
CA GLU A 149 5.68 10.46 1.01
C GLU A 149 5.88 8.97 0.74
N TYR A 150 6.76 8.68 -0.22
CA TYR A 150 7.05 7.33 -0.68
C TYR A 150 8.54 7.08 -0.67
N ASP A 151 8.93 5.82 -0.53
CA ASP A 151 10.30 5.39 -0.79
C ASP A 151 10.59 5.24 -2.29
N GLU A 152 11.82 4.87 -2.64
CA GLU A 152 12.24 4.72 -4.03
C GLU A 152 11.50 3.61 -4.79
N ALA A 153 10.99 2.60 -4.07
CA ALA A 153 10.22 1.50 -4.63
C ALA A 153 8.72 1.83 -4.74
N GLY A 154 8.30 3.03 -4.32
CA GLY A 154 6.91 3.48 -4.38
C GLY A 154 6.05 3.03 -3.20
N PHE A 155 6.63 2.47 -2.13
CA PHE A 155 5.89 2.17 -0.91
C PHE A 155 5.69 3.44 -0.09
N PRO A 156 4.52 3.64 0.55
CA PRO A 156 4.32 4.74 1.49
C PRO A 156 5.40 4.71 2.57
N SER A 157 6.09 5.82 2.79
CA SER A 157 7.14 5.95 3.82
C SER A 157 6.71 6.87 4.95
N LYS A 158 5.84 7.83 4.67
CA LYS A 158 5.29 8.75 5.66
C LYS A 158 3.94 9.30 5.23
N VAL A 159 3.06 9.45 6.21
CA VAL A 159 1.77 10.13 6.07
C VAL A 159 1.70 11.22 7.13
N SER A 160 1.25 12.41 6.76
CA SER A 160 1.04 13.50 7.71
C SER A 160 -0.25 14.26 7.46
N GLN A 161 -0.88 14.69 8.54
CA GLN A 161 -2.13 15.41 8.54
C GLN A 161 -2.04 16.59 9.52
N PRO A 162 -2.46 17.81 9.15
CA PRO A 162 -2.56 18.91 10.08
C PRO A 162 -3.71 18.67 11.05
N THR A 163 -3.52 19.00 12.32
CA THR A 163 -4.62 19.06 13.30
C THR A 163 -4.62 20.43 13.98
N ALA A 164 -5.72 20.77 14.66
CA ALA A 164 -5.86 22.05 15.36
C ALA A 164 -4.73 22.33 16.37
N THR A 165 -4.13 21.28 16.90
CA THR A 165 -3.12 21.39 17.96
C THR A 165 -1.71 21.17 17.42
N GLY A 166 -1.50 20.42 16.34
CA GLY A 166 -0.21 20.17 15.68
C GLY A 166 -0.29 19.01 14.68
N PRO A 167 0.73 18.74 13.85
CA PRO A 167 0.63 17.68 12.86
C PRO A 167 0.61 16.30 13.51
N PHE A 168 -0.28 15.43 13.03
CA PHE A 168 -0.18 13.99 13.18
C PHE A 168 0.75 13.46 12.08
N VAL A 169 1.65 12.55 12.42
CA VAL A 169 2.60 11.96 11.46
C VAL A 169 2.77 10.47 11.74
N ALA A 170 2.54 9.63 10.74
CA ALA A 170 2.95 8.24 10.73
C ALA A 170 4.20 8.08 9.86
N ILE A 171 5.24 7.42 10.36
CA ILE A 171 6.53 7.26 9.67
C ILE A 171 6.94 5.78 9.73
N ILE A 172 7.30 5.20 8.60
CA ILE A 172 7.99 3.91 8.56
C ILE A 172 9.46 4.16 8.95
N LYS A 173 9.86 3.67 10.12
CA LYS A 173 11.22 3.91 10.65
C LYS A 173 12.26 3.03 9.99
N ASP A 174 11.89 1.79 9.75
CA ASP A 174 12.78 0.78 9.20
C ASP A 174 11.92 -0.29 8.51
N ALA A 175 12.45 -0.83 7.42
CA ALA A 175 11.92 -2.00 6.76
C ALA A 175 13.03 -3.05 6.70
N ASP A 176 12.72 -4.31 7.00
CA ASP A 176 13.73 -5.38 7.13
C ASP A 176 14.66 -5.46 5.90
N SER A 177 14.09 -5.35 4.69
CA SER A 177 14.85 -5.36 3.45
C SER A 177 14.04 -4.81 2.26
N ALA A 178 14.66 -4.74 1.08
CA ALA A 178 13.96 -4.39 -0.15
C ALA A 178 12.87 -5.42 -0.51
N GLU A 179 13.10 -6.69 -0.23
CA GLU A 179 12.16 -7.79 -0.44
C GLU A 179 11.02 -7.73 0.58
N LYS A 180 11.33 -7.48 1.85
CA LYS A 180 10.38 -7.57 2.97
C LYS A 180 9.88 -6.20 3.45
N LYS A 181 9.36 -5.39 2.53
CA LYS A 181 8.98 -3.99 2.81
C LYS A 181 7.92 -3.79 3.90
N ARG A 182 7.08 -4.79 4.15
CA ARG A 182 6.04 -4.72 5.19
C ARG A 182 6.55 -5.10 6.57
N ASN A 183 7.69 -5.79 6.64
CA ASN A 183 8.31 -6.08 7.93
C ASN A 183 9.02 -4.84 8.44
N GLY A 184 8.76 -4.48 9.69
CA GLY A 184 9.40 -3.34 10.31
C GLY A 184 8.53 -2.66 11.34
N THR A 185 8.81 -1.37 11.58
CA THR A 185 8.11 -0.58 12.59
C THR A 185 7.60 0.73 11.99
N ILE A 186 6.29 0.94 12.13
CA ILE A 186 5.64 2.22 11.88
C ILE A 186 5.53 2.95 13.22
N GLN A 187 5.99 4.19 13.24
CA GLN A 187 5.90 5.05 14.41
C GLN A 187 4.90 6.18 14.16
N THR A 188 3.96 6.33 15.08
CA THR A 188 2.98 7.39 15.07
C THR A 188 3.38 8.48 16.06
N ARG A 189 3.41 9.71 15.56
CA ARG A 189 3.82 10.91 16.29
C ARG A 189 2.77 12.00 16.23
N PHE A 190 2.80 12.85 17.24
CA PHE A 190 2.05 14.08 17.28
C PHE A 190 2.88 15.14 17.99
N LYS A 191 3.07 16.31 17.36
CA LYS A 191 4.00 17.34 17.87
C LYS A 191 5.39 16.79 18.26
N ASP A 192 5.95 15.93 17.40
CA ASP A 192 7.24 15.26 17.59
C ASP A 192 7.33 14.27 18.77
N GLU A 193 6.31 14.16 19.61
CA GLU A 193 6.19 13.12 20.62
C GLU A 193 5.67 11.82 19.98
N VAL A 194 6.19 10.68 20.46
CA VAL A 194 5.80 9.35 19.98
C VAL A 194 4.63 8.85 20.81
N PHE A 195 3.52 8.54 20.15
CA PHE A 195 2.28 8.07 20.78
C PHE A 195 2.04 6.57 20.61
N GLY A 196 2.59 6.00 19.55
CA GLY A 196 2.42 4.59 19.29
C GLY A 196 3.43 4.05 18.30
N GLU A 197 3.65 2.75 18.40
CA GLU A 197 4.45 1.97 17.46
C GLU A 197 3.64 0.75 17.04
N VAL A 198 3.76 0.41 15.76
CA VAL A 198 3.21 -0.81 15.18
C VAL A 198 4.37 -1.58 14.58
N THR A 199 4.60 -2.79 15.07
CA THR A 199 5.60 -3.71 14.52
C THR A 199 4.90 -4.81 13.74
N THR A 200 5.37 -5.04 12.52
CA THR A 200 4.77 -5.99 11.60
C THR A 200 5.82 -7.00 11.15
N VAL A 201 5.44 -8.27 11.10
CA VAL A 201 6.24 -9.36 10.52
C VAL A 201 5.34 -10.21 9.64
N CYS A 202 5.76 -10.43 8.40
CA CYS A 202 4.96 -11.11 7.39
C CYS A 202 5.67 -12.29 6.73
N GLU A 203 4.84 -13.16 6.16
CA GLU A 203 5.15 -14.09 5.09
C GLU A 203 4.94 -13.40 3.74
N TYR A 204 5.65 -13.87 2.72
CA TYR A 204 5.68 -13.24 1.40
C TYR A 204 5.49 -14.28 0.29
N ASP A 205 4.90 -13.88 -0.82
CA ASP A 205 4.89 -14.67 -2.06
C ASP A 205 6.16 -14.42 -2.90
N ASP A 206 6.23 -15.08 -4.05
CA ASP A 206 7.37 -15.00 -4.99
C ASP A 206 7.50 -13.62 -5.66
N HIS A 207 6.49 -12.75 -5.56
CA HIS A 207 6.53 -11.36 -6.00
C HIS A 207 6.93 -10.41 -4.87
N PHE A 208 7.32 -10.95 -3.72
CA PHE A 208 7.69 -10.21 -2.52
C PHE A 208 6.55 -9.35 -1.99
N ASN A 209 5.30 -9.82 -2.13
CA ASN A 209 4.12 -9.22 -1.54
C ASN A 209 3.74 -9.95 -0.25
N ALA A 210 3.40 -9.19 0.79
CA ALA A 210 3.01 -9.77 2.07
C ALA A 210 1.67 -10.52 1.94
N THR A 211 1.63 -11.78 2.36
CA THR A 211 0.45 -12.67 2.26
C THR A 211 -0.22 -12.95 3.60
N SER A 212 0.57 -12.93 4.68
CA SER A 212 0.10 -13.16 6.04
C SER A 212 1.00 -12.38 6.99
N CYS A 213 0.43 -11.50 7.80
CA CYS A 213 1.17 -10.63 8.72
C CYS A 213 0.69 -10.80 10.15
N LYS A 214 1.64 -10.74 11.08
CA LYS A 214 1.40 -10.54 12.51
C LYS A 214 1.72 -9.10 12.83
N ILE A 215 0.72 -8.36 13.27
CA ILE A 215 0.83 -6.93 13.57
C ILE A 215 0.70 -6.77 15.07
N LYS A 216 1.65 -6.04 15.68
CA LYS A 216 1.68 -5.74 17.10
C LYS A 216 1.67 -4.23 17.30
N SER A 217 0.62 -3.71 17.92
CA SER A 217 0.57 -2.30 18.31
C SER A 217 1.09 -2.09 19.74
N LYS A 218 1.64 -0.91 20.02
CA LYS A 218 2.06 -0.52 21.37
C LYS A 218 1.82 0.97 21.57
N ALA A 219 1.04 1.31 22.58
CA ALA A 219 0.90 2.68 23.05
C ALA A 219 2.19 3.14 23.76
N ILE A 220 2.66 4.35 23.47
CA ILE A 220 3.83 4.96 24.11
C ILE A 220 3.40 6.28 24.77
N GLY A 221 3.77 6.46 26.04
CA GLY A 221 3.54 7.67 26.83
C GLY A 221 2.07 7.99 27.11
N GLY A 222 1.54 7.64 28.29
CA GLY A 222 0.27 8.16 28.85
C GLY A 222 -1.02 8.02 28.01
N ALA A 223 -0.94 7.54 26.77
CA ALA A 223 -2.02 7.48 25.81
C ALA A 223 -3.04 6.44 26.27
N LYS A 224 -4.14 6.93 26.87
CA LYS A 224 -5.23 6.11 27.41
C LYS A 224 -6.09 5.46 26.33
N SER A 225 -5.91 5.82 25.06
CA SER A 225 -6.82 5.47 23.96
C SER A 225 -6.30 4.39 23.00
N MET A 226 -5.05 3.95 23.10
CA MET A 226 -4.58 2.78 22.36
C MET A 226 -4.71 1.55 23.26
N PRO A 227 -5.36 0.48 22.80
CA PRO A 227 -5.39 -0.80 23.52
C PRO A 227 -3.97 -1.25 23.85
N LYS A 228 -3.80 -1.88 25.02
CA LYS A 228 -2.53 -2.48 25.43
C LYS A 228 -2.24 -3.68 24.52
N GLN A 229 -1.63 -3.40 23.37
CA GLN A 229 -1.19 -4.36 22.38
C GLN A 229 -2.32 -5.20 21.76
N LEU A 230 -2.74 -4.83 20.55
CA LEU A 230 -3.54 -5.68 19.69
C LEU A 230 -2.62 -6.53 18.82
N ASP A 231 -2.93 -7.83 18.75
CA ASP A 231 -2.45 -8.73 17.71
C ASP A 231 -3.54 -8.77 16.62
N ASP A 232 -3.38 -7.98 15.55
CA ASP A 232 -4.34 -7.91 14.45
C ASP A 232 -3.74 -8.62 13.22
N PRO A 233 -4.01 -9.92 13.01
CA PRO A 233 -3.46 -10.60 11.85
C PRO A 233 -4.10 -10.05 10.57
N GLU A 234 -3.25 -9.88 9.56
CA GLU A 234 -3.67 -9.45 8.23
C GLU A 234 -3.39 -10.56 7.23
N THR A 235 -4.33 -10.83 6.34
CA THR A 235 -4.15 -11.79 5.25
C THR A 235 -4.40 -11.14 3.91
N THR A 236 -3.62 -11.54 2.91
CA THR A 236 -3.65 -11.00 1.57
C THR A 236 -3.65 -12.15 0.57
N LYS A 237 -4.66 -12.15 -0.31
CA LYS A 237 -4.75 -13.06 -1.47
C LYS A 237 -4.64 -12.23 -2.73
N ILE A 238 -3.78 -12.67 -3.66
CA ILE A 238 -3.48 -11.94 -4.88
C ILE A 238 -3.59 -12.90 -6.05
N GLU A 239 -4.24 -12.44 -7.12
CA GLU A 239 -4.25 -13.06 -8.42
C GLU A 239 -3.46 -12.17 -9.37
N TYR A 240 -2.49 -12.73 -10.08
CA TYR A 240 -1.69 -12.04 -11.09
C TYR A 240 -2.18 -12.39 -12.50
N TYR A 241 -1.79 -11.58 -13.48
CA TYR A 241 -2.10 -11.76 -14.90
C TYR A 241 -1.21 -12.77 -15.63
#